data_AF-A0A3C0MWV2-F1
#
_entry.id   AF-A0A3C0MWV2-F1
#
_cell.length_a   1.000
_cell.length_b   1.000
_cell.length_c   1.000
_cell.angle_alpha   90.00
_cell.angle_beta   90.00
_cell.angle_gamma   90.00
#
_symmetry.space_group_name_H-M   'P 1'
#
loop_
_entity.id
_entity.type
_entity.pdbx_description
1 polymer ?
#
loop_
_entity_poly.entity_id
_entity_poly.type
_entity_poly.pdbx_seq_one_letter_code
_entity_poly.pdbx_strand_id
1 'polypeptide(L)'
;MKRSKLVLFSACFLFVLFLCRFAFAIEVYRDEDEESRAYNVTRTTKTVEGLHFLVEEDRPIEKIAGVYRPIDLDSYIALKFGILQKKIDELAAAMQRKMYELGQRLDALDKRVDELAAPPPAQPQPVMPQNVTTNQTATTQ
;
A
#
# COMPACT_ATOMS: atom_id res chain seq x y z
N MET A 1 -35.79 -22.35 -69.24
CA MET A 1 -36.09 -21.61 -67.98
C MET A 1 -35.44 -22.15 -66.69
N LYS A 2 -34.79 -23.33 -66.65
CA LYS A 2 -34.25 -23.90 -65.38
C LYS A 2 -32.90 -23.31 -64.91
N ARG A 3 -32.07 -22.80 -65.83
CA ARG A 3 -30.71 -22.29 -65.51
C ARG A 3 -30.69 -20.97 -64.74
N SER A 4 -31.67 -20.08 -64.97
CA SER A 4 -31.76 -18.79 -64.27
C SER A 4 -32.04 -18.93 -62.77
N LYS A 5 -32.88 -19.92 -62.38
CA LYS A 5 -33.17 -20.19 -60.97
C LYS A 5 -31.92 -20.68 -60.22
N LEU A 6 -31.12 -21.54 -60.84
CA LEU A 6 -29.90 -22.08 -60.23
C LEU A 6 -28.84 -20.99 -59.96
N VAL A 7 -28.66 -20.04 -60.88
CA VAL A 7 -27.72 -18.92 -60.72
C VAL A 7 -28.20 -17.97 -59.62
N LEU A 8 -29.50 -17.69 -59.54
CA LEU A 8 -30.07 -16.84 -58.49
C LEU A 8 -29.91 -17.48 -57.10
N PHE A 9 -30.14 -18.79 -56.97
CA PHE A 9 -29.91 -19.51 -55.71
C PHE A 9 -28.43 -19.49 -55.31
N SER A 10 -27.51 -19.69 -56.25
CA SER A 10 -26.07 -19.63 -55.98
C SER A 10 -25.61 -18.24 -55.53
N ALA A 11 -26.09 -17.17 -56.17
CA ALA A 11 -25.75 -15.80 -55.80
C ALA A 11 -26.29 -15.44 -54.41
N CYS A 12 -27.52 -15.85 -54.10
CA CYS A 12 -28.14 -15.60 -52.80
C CYS A 12 -27.40 -16.36 -51.67
N PHE A 13 -26.98 -17.60 -51.92
CA PHE A 13 -26.20 -18.39 -50.96
C PHE A 13 -24.83 -17.76 -50.67
N LEU A 14 -24.12 -17.29 -51.70
CA LEU A 14 -22.84 -16.57 -51.51
C LEU A 14 -23.02 -15.26 -50.75
N PHE A 15 -24.11 -14.54 -51.01
CA PHE A 15 -24.42 -13.31 -50.29
C PHE A 15 -24.72 -13.56 -48.80
N VAL A 16 -25.46 -14.62 -48.48
CA VAL A 16 -25.69 -15.03 -47.08
C VAL A 16 -24.38 -15.43 -46.40
N LEU A 17 -23.51 -16.19 -47.07
CA LEU A 17 -22.20 -16.54 -46.52
C LEU A 17 -21.31 -15.30 -46.29
N PHE A 18 -21.37 -14.32 -47.19
CA PHE A 18 -20.67 -13.04 -47.04
C PHE A 18 -21.19 -12.27 -45.81
N LEU A 19 -22.52 -12.18 -45.65
CA LEU A 19 -23.12 -11.54 -44.47
C LEU A 19 -22.80 -12.28 -43.17
N CYS A 20 -22.79 -13.62 -43.15
CA CYS A 20 -22.39 -14.39 -41.98
C CYS A 20 -20.92 -14.16 -41.62
N ARG A 21 -20.01 -14.06 -42.61
CA ARG A 21 -18.61 -13.71 -42.38
C ARG A 21 -18.45 -12.29 -41.86
N PHE A 22 -19.24 -11.35 -42.37
CA PHE A 22 -19.21 -9.95 -41.95
C PHE A 22 -19.75 -9.77 -40.52
N ALA A 23 -20.84 -10.48 -40.17
CA ALA A 23 -21.40 -10.47 -38.82
C ALA A 23 -20.42 -11.03 -37.78
N PHE A 24 -19.74 -12.15 -38.09
CA PHE A 24 -18.69 -12.70 -37.22
C PHE A 24 -17.45 -11.79 -37.11
N ALA A 25 -17.11 -11.04 -38.17
CA ALA A 25 -15.99 -10.10 -38.12
C ALA A 25 -16.27 -8.86 -37.25
N ILE A 26 -17.53 -8.41 -37.20
CA ILE A 26 -17.93 -7.27 -36.36
C ILE A 26 -17.85 -7.62 -34.87
N GLU A 27 -18.18 -8.86 -34.48
CA GLU A 27 -18.19 -9.29 -33.08
C GLU A 27 -16.77 -9.37 -32.47
N VAL A 28 -15.73 -9.54 -33.31
CA VAL A 28 -14.31 -9.53 -32.88
C VAL A 28 -13.79 -8.11 -32.62
N TYR A 29 -14.47 -7.06 -33.10
CA TYR A 29 -14.10 -5.66 -32.82
C TYR A 29 -14.72 -5.10 -31.54
N ARG A 30 -15.41 -5.94 -30.77
CA ARG A 30 -16.01 -5.55 -29.50
C ARG A 30 -14.97 -5.70 -28.38
N ASP A 31 -14.58 -4.55 -27.83
CA ASP A 31 -14.19 -4.32 -26.42
C ASP A 31 -12.73 -4.43 -25.92
N GLU A 32 -11.77 -3.77 -26.58
CA GLU A 32 -10.53 -3.39 -25.86
C GLU A 32 -10.81 -2.33 -24.75
N ASP A 33 -11.88 -1.55 -24.90
CA ASP A 33 -12.27 -0.51 -23.95
C ASP A 33 -13.04 -1.06 -22.72
N GLU A 34 -13.89 -2.09 -22.83
CA GLU A 34 -14.51 -2.71 -21.65
C GLU A 34 -13.49 -3.46 -20.77
N GLU A 35 -12.49 -4.13 -21.36
CA GLU A 35 -11.48 -4.84 -20.57
C GLU A 35 -10.62 -3.85 -19.73
N SER A 36 -10.26 -2.71 -20.33
CA SER A 36 -9.56 -1.63 -19.64
C SER A 36 -10.39 -1.05 -18.48
N ARG A 37 -11.72 -0.96 -18.67
CA ARG A 37 -12.66 -0.51 -17.62
C ARG A 37 -12.83 -1.54 -16.50
N ALA A 38 -12.84 -2.84 -16.83
CA ALA A 38 -12.96 -3.91 -15.84
C ALA A 38 -11.76 -3.95 -14.87
N TYR A 39 -10.56 -3.62 -15.34
CA TYR A 39 -9.33 -3.62 -14.54
C TYR A 39 -8.88 -2.23 -14.04
N ASN A 40 -9.72 -1.18 -14.20
CA ASN A 40 -9.38 0.21 -13.86
C ASN A 40 -8.02 0.67 -14.45
N VAL A 41 -7.68 0.21 -15.65
CA VAL A 41 -6.43 0.60 -16.33
C VAL A 41 -6.73 1.83 -17.19
N THR A 42 -6.32 3.00 -16.73
CA THR A 42 -6.40 4.24 -17.51
C THR A 42 -5.23 4.32 -18.50
N ARG A 43 -5.53 4.01 -19.77
CA ARG A 43 -4.59 4.27 -20.87
C ARG A 43 -4.75 5.72 -21.33
N THR A 44 -3.63 6.40 -21.53
CA THR A 44 -3.57 7.77 -22.03
C THR A 44 -2.63 7.85 -23.23
N THR A 45 -2.93 8.77 -24.14
CA THR A 45 -2.05 9.03 -25.29
C THR A 45 -0.92 9.95 -24.87
N LYS A 46 0.30 9.42 -24.85
CA LYS A 46 1.52 10.19 -24.62
C LYS A 46 2.16 10.58 -25.94
N THR A 47 2.55 11.84 -26.06
CA THR A 47 3.24 12.36 -27.24
C THR A 47 4.71 12.62 -26.92
N VAL A 48 5.62 11.96 -27.64
CA VAL A 48 7.07 12.13 -27.49
C VAL A 48 7.67 12.37 -28.85
N GLU A 49 8.30 13.54 -29.05
CA GLU A 49 8.90 13.95 -30.34
C GLU A 49 7.96 13.79 -31.55
N GLY A 50 6.65 14.04 -31.35
CA GLY A 50 5.63 13.92 -32.40
C GLY A 50 5.11 12.49 -32.65
N LEU A 51 5.63 11.50 -31.92
CA LEU A 51 5.10 10.13 -31.91
C LEU A 51 4.06 9.98 -30.79
N HIS A 52 2.93 9.34 -31.12
CA HIS A 52 1.84 9.09 -30.17
C HIS A 52 1.87 7.63 -29.69
N PHE A 53 1.83 7.44 -28.38
CA PHE A 53 1.84 6.14 -27.73
C PHE A 53 0.60 6.02 -26.84
N LEU A 54 -0.22 4.99 -27.06
CA LEU A 54 -1.33 4.66 -26.17
C LEU A 54 -0.82 3.72 -25.08
N VAL A 55 -0.58 4.25 -23.89
CA VAL A 55 0.05 3.52 -22.77
C VAL A 55 -0.55 3.94 -21.43
N GLU A 56 -0.25 3.20 -20.37
CA GLU A 56 -0.63 3.59 -19.01
C GLU A 56 -0.05 4.97 -18.63
N GLU A 57 -0.81 5.72 -17.84
CA GLU A 57 -0.49 7.11 -17.50
C GLU A 57 0.90 7.30 -16.90
N ASP A 58 1.41 6.33 -16.14
CA ASP A 58 2.72 6.42 -15.50
C ASP A 58 3.77 5.51 -16.14
N ARG A 59 3.43 4.76 -17.20
CA ARG A 59 4.42 3.94 -17.92
C ARG A 59 5.39 4.83 -18.70
N PRO A 60 6.70 4.75 -18.43
CA PRO A 60 7.67 5.59 -19.10
C PRO A 60 7.92 5.13 -20.55
N ILE A 61 8.37 6.08 -21.36
CA ILE A 61 8.79 5.85 -22.75
C ILE A 61 10.31 6.03 -22.80
N GLU A 62 11.00 5.04 -23.34
CA GLU A 62 12.45 5.00 -23.44
C GLU A 62 12.89 5.07 -24.91
N LYS A 63 14.10 5.56 -25.14
CA LYS A 63 14.73 5.58 -26.48
C LYS A 63 15.77 4.47 -26.54
N ILE A 64 15.48 3.40 -27.25
CA ILE A 64 16.39 2.27 -27.44
C ILE A 64 16.82 2.22 -28.89
N ALA A 65 18.13 2.22 -29.12
CA ALA A 65 18.72 2.24 -30.47
C ALA A 65 18.15 3.36 -31.37
N GLY A 66 17.84 4.53 -30.77
CA GLY A 66 17.28 5.68 -31.49
C GLY A 66 15.76 5.65 -31.69
N VAL A 67 15.09 4.55 -31.33
CA VAL A 67 13.63 4.37 -31.47
C VAL A 67 12.95 4.57 -30.13
N TYR A 68 11.94 5.43 -30.08
CA TYR A 68 11.08 5.57 -28.91
C TYR A 68 10.12 4.40 -28.80
N ARG A 69 10.07 3.79 -27.63
CA ARG A 69 9.11 2.74 -27.31
C ARG A 69 8.73 2.81 -25.83
N PRO A 70 7.52 2.37 -25.45
CA PRO A 70 7.20 2.14 -24.05
C PRO A 70 8.19 1.12 -23.46
N ILE A 71 8.57 1.30 -22.19
CA ILE A 71 9.39 0.27 -21.51
C ILE A 71 8.68 -1.08 -21.57
N ASP A 72 9.42 -2.18 -21.59
CA ASP A 72 8.82 -3.51 -21.60
C ASP A 72 7.97 -3.75 -20.34
N LEU A 73 7.00 -4.68 -20.45
CA LEU A 73 6.03 -4.90 -19.40
C LEU A 73 6.69 -5.44 -18.12
N ASP A 74 7.69 -6.30 -18.25
CA ASP A 74 8.39 -6.89 -17.11
C ASP A 74 9.19 -5.82 -16.34
N SER A 75 9.90 -4.94 -17.05
CA SER A 75 10.58 -3.78 -16.46
C SER A 75 9.60 -2.81 -15.79
N TYR A 76 8.43 -2.59 -16.39
CA TYR A 76 7.39 -1.74 -15.80
C TYR A 76 6.84 -2.33 -14.51
N ILE A 77 6.55 -3.64 -14.51
CA ILE A 77 6.11 -4.39 -13.34
C ILE A 77 7.19 -4.30 -12.25
N ALA A 78 8.45 -4.58 -12.58
CA ALA A 78 9.56 -4.49 -11.64
C ALA A 78 9.70 -3.08 -11.03
N LEU A 79 9.56 -2.03 -11.84
CA LEU A 79 9.57 -0.64 -11.38
C LEU A 79 8.45 -0.38 -10.36
N LYS A 80 7.21 -0.79 -10.68
CA LYS A 80 6.05 -0.63 -9.79
C LYS A 80 6.22 -1.35 -8.47
N PHE A 81 6.64 -2.62 -8.51
CA PHE A 81 6.87 -3.41 -7.31
C PHE A 81 8.05 -2.87 -6.49
N GLY A 82 9.10 -2.35 -7.13
CA GLY A 82 10.21 -1.69 -6.44
C GLY A 82 9.77 -0.42 -5.69
N ILE A 83 8.92 0.41 -6.31
CA ILE A 83 8.34 1.58 -5.63
C ILE A 83 7.44 1.14 -4.47
N LEU A 84 6.61 0.11 -4.67
CA LEU A 84 5.73 -0.41 -3.64
C LEU A 84 6.52 -0.95 -2.45
N GLN A 85 7.59 -1.72 -2.69
CA GLN A 85 8.46 -2.25 -1.66
C GLN A 85 9.08 -1.13 -0.83
N LYS A 86 9.61 -0.08 -1.46
CA LYS A 86 10.17 1.08 -0.74
C LYS A 86 9.14 1.74 0.19
N LYS A 87 7.90 1.91 -0.28
CA LYS A 87 6.82 2.48 0.55
C LYS A 87 6.48 1.58 1.74
N ILE A 88 6.49 0.26 1.55
CA ILE A 88 6.30 -0.71 2.63
C ILE A 88 7.43 -0.60 3.64
N ASP A 89 8.68 -0.54 3.19
CA ASP A 89 9.85 -0.42 4.06
C ASP A 89 9.83 0.89 4.87
N GLU A 90 9.49 2.00 4.23
CA GLU A 90 9.31 3.31 4.89
C GLU A 90 8.21 3.26 5.95
N LEU A 91 7.06 2.65 5.64
CA LEU A 91 5.95 2.50 6.57
C LEU A 91 6.33 1.60 7.76
N ALA A 92 7.01 0.49 7.49
CA ALA A 92 7.50 -0.42 8.52
C ALA A 92 8.48 0.29 9.46
N ALA A 93 9.43 1.04 8.92
CA ALA A 93 10.38 1.84 9.71
C ALA A 93 9.66 2.90 10.55
N ALA A 94 8.67 3.59 9.98
CA ALA A 94 7.87 4.57 10.72
C ALA A 94 7.06 3.91 11.86
N MET A 95 6.49 2.73 11.61
CA MET A 95 5.76 1.97 12.62
C MET A 95 6.68 1.50 13.75
N GLN A 96 7.88 1.02 13.42
CA GLN A 96 8.87 0.60 14.40
C GLN A 96 9.32 1.75 15.32
N ARG A 97 9.52 2.95 14.76
CA ARG A 97 9.81 4.15 15.56
C ARG A 97 8.68 4.48 16.54
N LYS A 98 7.41 4.42 16.07
CA LYS A 98 6.24 4.66 16.93
C LYS A 98 6.11 3.62 18.04
N MET A 99 6.37 2.34 17.75
CA MET A 99 6.35 1.28 18.76
C MET A 99 7.43 1.50 19.82
N TYR A 100 8.64 1.88 19.40
CA TYR A 100 9.73 2.20 20.32
C TYR A 100 9.40 3.38 21.22
N GLU A 101 8.88 4.47 20.65
CA GLU A 101 8.45 5.64 21.42
C GLU A 101 7.34 5.29 22.41
N LEU A 102 6.37 4.47 21.98
CA LEU A 102 5.30 4.01 22.86
C LEU A 102 5.83 3.15 24.02
N GLY A 103 6.78 2.25 23.74
CA GLY A 103 7.46 1.44 24.76
C GLY A 103 8.17 2.31 25.80
N GLN A 104 8.94 3.32 25.36
CA GLN A 104 9.61 4.24 26.28
C GLN A 104 8.61 5.03 27.15
N ARG A 105 7.48 5.45 26.58
CA ARG A 105 6.42 6.14 27.33
C ARG A 105 5.77 5.21 28.36
N LEU A 106 5.58 3.94 28.02
CA LEU A 106 5.05 2.94 28.95
C LEU A 106 6.04 2.67 30.09
N ASP A 107 7.31 2.46 29.81
CA ASP A 107 8.35 2.26 30.83
C ASP A 107 8.45 3.48 31.78
N ALA A 108 8.34 4.69 31.23
CA ALA A 108 8.34 5.91 32.03
C ALA A 108 7.08 6.03 32.91
N LEU A 109 5.93 5.58 32.41
CA LEU A 109 4.68 5.56 33.18
C LEU A 109 4.74 4.52 34.30
N ASP A 110 5.27 3.33 34.01
CA ASP A 110 5.44 2.23 34.97
C ASP A 110 6.26 2.69 36.19
N LYS A 111 7.42 3.32 35.95
CA LYS A 111 8.24 3.90 37.03
C LYS A 111 7.52 4.95 37.86
N ARG A 112 6.71 5.80 37.24
CA ARG A 112 5.92 6.82 37.96
C ARG A 112 4.83 6.19 38.83
N VAL A 113 4.22 5.10 38.35
CA VAL A 113 3.25 4.34 39.13
C VAL A 113 3.94 3.70 40.33
N ASP A 114 5.12 3.09 40.15
CA ASP A 114 5.91 2.53 41.25
C ASP A 114 6.29 3.58 42.30
N GLU A 115 6.72 4.78 41.86
CA GLU A 115 7.02 5.89 42.77
C GLU A 115 5.79 6.36 43.56
N LEU A 116 4.61 6.40 42.95
CA LEU A 116 3.36 6.74 43.65
C LEU A 116 2.88 5.62 44.58
N ALA A 117 3.15 4.37 44.23
CA ALA A 117 2.78 3.20 45.02
C ALA A 117 3.75 2.97 46.20
N ALA A 118 4.92 3.59 46.20
CA ALA A 118 5.89 3.48 47.27
C ALA A 118 5.34 4.08 48.58
N PRO A 119 5.43 3.35 49.72
CA PRO A 119 5.00 3.88 51.00
C PRO A 119 5.85 5.11 51.38
N PRO A 120 5.26 6.12 52.06
CA PRO A 120 5.97 7.33 52.43
C PRO A 120 7.21 6.98 53.28
N PRO A 121 8.36 7.67 53.05
CA PRO A 121 9.59 7.37 53.77
C PRO A 121 9.34 7.51 55.27
N ALA A 122 9.76 6.50 56.04
CA ALA A 122 9.65 6.50 57.48
C ALA A 122 10.35 7.76 58.04
N GLN A 123 9.57 8.65 58.65
CA GLN A 123 10.13 9.83 59.29
C GLN A 123 11.10 9.39 60.42
N PRO A 124 12.31 9.96 60.52
CA PRO A 124 13.21 9.66 61.62
C PRO A 124 12.49 9.98 62.93
N GLN A 125 12.29 8.95 63.76
CA GLN A 125 11.60 9.09 65.04
C GLN A 125 12.38 10.08 65.92
N PRO A 126 11.71 11.05 66.57
CA PRO A 126 12.37 11.92 67.54
C PRO A 126 12.83 11.07 68.72
N VAL A 127 14.14 11.00 68.94
CA VAL A 127 14.74 10.40 70.14
C VAL A 127 14.33 11.26 71.33
N MET A 128 13.40 10.77 72.16
CA MET A 128 13.01 11.47 73.39
C MET A 128 14.16 11.44 74.41
N PRO A 129 14.41 12.52 75.17
CA PRO A 129 15.44 12.55 76.19
C PRO A 129 15.10 11.60 77.35
N GLN A 130 16.05 10.75 77.74
CA GLN A 130 15.94 9.89 78.91
C GLN A 130 15.83 10.74 80.19
N ASN A 131 14.72 10.59 80.90
CA ASN A 131 14.52 11.20 82.21
C ASN A 131 15.42 10.50 83.25
N VAL A 132 16.49 11.17 83.67
CA VAL A 132 17.37 10.69 84.75
C VAL A 132 16.66 10.94 86.08
N THR A 133 16.00 9.92 86.60
CA THR A 133 15.52 9.91 87.99
C THR A 133 16.58 9.27 88.88
N THR A 134 17.49 10.08 89.45
CA THR A 134 18.30 9.64 90.60
C THR A 134 17.57 10.01 91.88
N ASN A 135 16.94 8.99 92.48
CA ASN A 135 16.31 9.07 93.79
C ASN A 135 17.35 9.33 94.88
N GLN A 136 17.04 10.33 95.70
CA GLN A 136 17.69 10.65 96.97
C GLN A 136 17.62 9.41 97.88
N THR A 137 18.78 8.96 98.38
CA THR A 137 18.82 8.04 99.52
C THR A 137 19.09 8.88 100.75
N ALA A 138 18.05 9.07 101.56
CA ALA A 138 18.17 9.50 102.93
C ALA A 138 18.81 8.38 103.74
N THR A 139 19.79 8.69 104.59
CA THR A 139 20.13 7.85 105.73
C THR A 139 20.44 8.76 106.91
N THR A 140 19.62 8.62 107.94
CA THR A 140 19.69 9.27 109.23
C THR A 140 20.21 8.25 110.25
N GLN A 141 20.98 8.75 111.22
CA GLN A 141 21.49 8.15 112.45
C GLN A 141 22.89 7.52 112.39
#